data_AF-A0A1K1PS31-F1
#
_entry.id   AF-A0A1K1PS31-F1
#
_cell.length_a   1.000
_cell.length_b   1.000
_cell.length_c   1.000
_cell.angle_alpha   90.00
_cell.angle_beta   90.00
_cell.angle_gamma   90.00
#
_symmetry.space_group_name_H-M   'P 1'
#
loop_
_entity.id
_entity.type
_entity.pdbx_description
1 polymer ?
#
loop_
_entity_poly.entity_id
_entity_poly.type
_entity_poly.pdbx_seq_one_letter_code
_entity_poly.pdbx_strand_id
1 'polypeptide(L)'
;MLSLPPALTAEHEVQESGNLFESAFAVLDTTGTYRYLLTRAWAPGPLVMFVMLNPSTADATADDPTMRRVTRFARSWGFGSLAVVNLFALRATDPAALETHPDPVGPATDAFLAATARQADRCVAAWGAHPAAARRAPTVTQMLRRSATRQYRPGLACLGLTKGGQPRHPLYLPATTTLTSYEENQTPGES
;
A
#
# COMPACT_ATOMS: atom_id res chain seq x y z
N MET A 1 12.37 -5.34 -13.34
CA MET A 1 12.60 -4.13 -12.53
C MET A 1 11.28 -3.39 -12.44
N LEU A 2 10.86 -2.96 -11.25
CA LEU A 2 9.66 -2.15 -11.11
C LEU A 2 9.90 -0.83 -11.85
N SER A 3 9.18 -0.58 -12.93
CA SER A 3 9.12 0.75 -13.52
C SER A 3 8.32 1.66 -12.59
N LEU A 4 8.83 2.85 -12.28
CA LEU A 4 8.01 3.86 -11.62
C LEU A 4 6.67 3.99 -12.37
N PRO A 5 5.54 4.03 -11.67
CA PRO A 5 4.25 4.09 -12.34
C PRO A 5 4.18 5.32 -13.24
N PRO A 6 3.51 5.24 -14.40
CA PRO A 6 3.38 6.35 -15.36
C PRO A 6 2.54 7.53 -14.83
N ALA A 7 2.18 7.53 -13.54
CA ALA A 7 1.43 8.60 -12.87
C ALA A 7 2.33 9.78 -12.42
N LEU A 8 3.62 9.74 -12.71
CA LEU A 8 4.55 10.83 -12.39
C LEU A 8 4.26 12.06 -13.26
N THR A 9 4.27 13.22 -12.61
CA THR A 9 4.17 14.56 -13.22
C THR A 9 5.27 15.45 -12.61
N ALA A 10 5.44 16.67 -13.12
CA ALA A 10 6.38 17.65 -12.55
C ALA A 10 6.06 18.07 -11.10
N GLU A 11 4.87 17.72 -10.59
CA GLU A 11 4.45 17.99 -9.21
C GLU A 11 4.92 16.92 -8.22
N HIS A 12 5.67 15.93 -8.71
CA HIS A 12 6.16 14.82 -7.91
C HIS A 12 7.68 14.85 -7.76
N GLU A 13 8.14 14.65 -6.54
CA GLU A 13 9.54 14.39 -6.23
C GLU A 13 9.78 12.88 -6.12
N VAL A 14 10.78 12.39 -6.84
CA VAL A 14 11.22 10.99 -6.75
C VAL A 14 12.51 10.93 -5.96
N GLN A 15 12.47 10.26 -4.82
CA GLN A 15 13.64 9.93 -4.03
C GLN A 15 14.07 8.50 -4.37
N GLU A 16 15.36 8.30 -4.59
CA GLU A 16 15.95 6.99 -4.91
C GLU A 16 17.10 6.70 -3.96
N SER A 17 17.18 5.46 -3.51
CA SER A 17 18.36 4.93 -2.83
C SER A 17 18.58 3.48 -3.23
N GLY A 18 19.80 2.98 -3.07
CA GLY A 18 20.11 1.60 -3.41
C GLY A 18 21.59 1.35 -3.60
N ASN A 19 21.89 0.11 -3.96
CA ASN A 19 23.19 -0.35 -4.39
C ASN A 19 23.03 -1.23 -5.64
N LEU A 20 24.10 -1.91 -6.07
CA LEU A 20 24.08 -2.77 -7.26
C LEU A 20 23.04 -3.91 -7.22
N PHE A 21 22.52 -4.27 -6.03
CA PHE A 21 21.64 -5.43 -5.83
C PHE A 21 20.25 -5.07 -5.30
N GLU A 22 20.11 -3.94 -4.59
CA GLU A 22 18.85 -3.52 -3.99
C GLU A 22 18.53 -2.07 -4.37
N SER A 23 17.25 -1.77 -4.61
CA SER A 23 16.78 -0.42 -4.89
C SER A 23 15.52 -0.07 -4.12
N ALA A 24 15.36 1.22 -3.86
CA ALA A 24 14.30 1.80 -3.07
C ALA A 24 13.88 3.14 -3.69
N PHE A 25 12.58 3.31 -3.90
CA PHE A 25 12.02 4.56 -4.40
C PHE A 25 10.93 5.07 -3.45
N ALA A 26 10.87 6.38 -3.26
CA ALA A 26 9.70 7.06 -2.69
C ALA A 26 9.22 8.13 -3.67
N VAL A 27 7.91 8.24 -3.84
CA VAL A 27 7.30 9.31 -4.63
C VAL A 27 6.47 10.17 -3.70
N LEU A 28 6.85 11.43 -3.60
CA LEU A 28 6.20 12.45 -2.81
C LEU A 28 5.67 13.57 -3.71
N ASP A 29 4.80 14.41 -3.19
CA ASP A 29 4.60 15.72 -3.80
C ASP A 29 5.80 16.64 -3.50
N THR A 30 5.93 17.75 -4.23
CA THR A 30 7.05 18.70 -4.06
C THR A 30 7.08 19.38 -2.69
N THR A 31 5.97 19.38 -1.94
CA THR A 31 5.95 19.90 -0.56
C THR A 31 6.38 18.86 0.47
N GLY A 32 6.41 17.58 0.08
CA GLY A 32 6.64 16.46 0.98
C GLY A 32 5.49 16.18 1.95
N THR A 33 4.31 16.80 1.77
CA THR A 33 3.09 16.58 2.56
C THR A 33 2.49 15.20 2.28
N TYR A 34 2.51 14.80 1.01
CA TYR A 34 1.93 13.57 0.52
C TYR A 34 3.04 12.60 0.08
N ARG A 35 2.89 11.32 0.44
CA ARG A 35 3.69 10.24 -0.14
C ARG A 35 2.78 9.21 -0.79
N TYR A 36 2.85 9.15 -2.11
CA TYR A 36 1.99 8.31 -2.92
C TYR A 36 2.50 6.88 -3.07
N LEU A 37 3.82 6.69 -3.01
CA LEU A 37 4.44 5.39 -3.23
C LEU A 37 5.72 5.25 -2.41
N LEU A 38 5.93 4.06 -1.85
CA LEU A 38 7.23 3.60 -1.35
C LEU A 38 7.51 2.20 -1.88
N THR A 39 8.71 1.93 -2.37
CA THR A 39 9.07 0.64 -2.97
C THR A 39 10.38 0.10 -2.42
N ARG A 40 10.53 -1.22 -2.47
CA ARG A 40 11.79 -1.93 -2.24
C ARG A 40 11.91 -3.05 -3.25
N ALA A 41 13.09 -3.24 -3.83
CA ALA A 41 13.42 -4.37 -4.69
C ALA A 41 14.77 -4.97 -4.26
N TRP A 42 14.85 -6.29 -4.25
CA TRP A 42 16.06 -7.04 -3.85
C TRP A 42 16.39 -8.21 -4.78
N ALA A 43 15.48 -8.55 -5.68
CA ALA A 43 15.70 -9.54 -6.72
C ALA A 43 14.75 -9.29 -7.90
N PRO A 44 15.07 -9.77 -9.11
CA PRO A 44 14.07 -9.96 -10.15
C PRO A 44 12.95 -10.89 -9.65
N GLY A 45 11.71 -10.63 -10.06
CA GLY A 45 10.59 -11.49 -9.70
C GLY A 45 9.27 -10.75 -9.52
N PRO A 46 8.27 -11.40 -8.91
CA PRO A 46 6.95 -10.83 -8.77
C PRO A 46 6.94 -9.64 -7.80
N LEU A 47 5.97 -8.75 -7.98
CA LEU A 47 5.70 -7.60 -7.14
C LEU A 47 4.50 -7.85 -6.22
N VAL A 48 4.66 -7.59 -4.92
CA VAL A 48 3.54 -7.49 -3.98
C VAL A 48 3.27 -6.03 -3.61
N MET A 49 2.02 -5.62 -3.72
CA MET A 49 1.52 -4.32 -3.28
C MET A 49 0.83 -4.47 -1.93
N PHE A 50 1.22 -3.66 -0.96
CA PHE A 50 0.50 -3.48 0.30
C PHE A 50 -0.27 -2.17 0.26
N VAL A 51 -1.54 -2.21 0.67
CA VAL A 51 -2.41 -1.04 0.83
C VAL A 51 -2.65 -0.81 2.30
N MET A 52 -2.03 0.24 2.84
CA MET A 52 -2.06 0.59 4.27
C MET A 52 -2.89 1.85 4.52
N LEU A 53 -2.95 2.32 5.77
CA LEU A 53 -3.78 3.45 6.15
C LEU A 53 -3.25 4.78 5.59
N ASN A 54 -2.11 5.22 6.10
CA ASN A 54 -1.44 6.46 5.73
C ASN A 54 0.08 6.32 5.92
N PRO A 55 0.90 7.06 5.14
CA PRO A 55 2.33 7.14 5.38
C PRO A 55 2.69 7.69 6.75
N SER A 56 3.74 7.15 7.35
CA SER A 56 4.48 7.77 8.46
C SER A 56 5.78 8.39 7.93
N THR A 57 6.90 8.22 8.62
CA THR A 57 8.18 8.87 8.34
C THR A 57 9.03 8.18 7.29
N ALA A 58 8.84 6.88 7.01
CA ALA A 58 9.69 6.13 6.09
C ALA A 58 9.76 6.75 4.69
N ASP A 59 10.96 6.75 4.12
CA ASP A 59 11.27 7.28 2.79
C ASP A 59 12.19 6.30 2.03
N ALA A 60 12.79 6.74 0.92
CA ALA A 60 13.68 5.90 0.13
C ALA A 60 14.92 5.44 0.91
N THR A 61 15.35 6.15 1.95
CA THR A 61 16.62 5.95 2.67
C THR A 61 16.46 5.23 4.00
N ALA A 62 15.32 5.37 4.67
CA ALA A 62 15.09 4.81 6.01
C ALA A 62 13.83 3.92 6.08
N ASP A 63 14.03 2.67 6.50
CA ASP A 63 12.93 1.74 6.81
C ASP A 63 12.40 1.96 8.23
N ASP A 64 11.09 2.15 8.36
CA ASP A 64 10.38 2.08 9.64
C ASP A 64 10.08 0.62 10.06
N PRO A 65 9.56 0.36 11.27
CA PRO A 65 9.21 -1.00 11.71
C PRO A 65 8.22 -1.71 10.77
N THR A 66 7.30 -0.98 10.15
CA THR A 66 6.30 -1.53 9.23
C THR A 66 6.95 -1.97 7.92
N MET A 67 7.87 -1.16 7.37
CA MET A 67 8.62 -1.50 6.17
C MET A 67 9.47 -2.74 6.35
N ARG A 68 10.23 -2.82 7.46
CA ARG A 68 10.99 -4.05 7.79
C ARG A 68 10.08 -5.27 7.88
N ARG A 69 8.86 -5.10 8.41
CA ARG A 69 7.87 -6.16 8.56
C ARG A 69 7.37 -6.66 7.20
N VAL A 70 6.92 -5.77 6.33
CA VAL A 70 6.40 -6.16 5.02
C VAL A 70 7.48 -6.66 4.07
N THR A 71 8.71 -6.16 4.17
CA THR A 71 9.86 -6.71 3.43
C THR A 71 10.11 -8.17 3.81
N ARG A 72 10.06 -8.51 5.11
CA ARG A 72 10.21 -9.91 5.55
C ARG A 72 9.07 -10.80 5.06
N PHE A 73 7.82 -10.34 5.13
CA PHE A 73 6.69 -11.08 4.58
C PHE A 73 6.85 -11.34 3.09
N ALA A 74 7.10 -10.28 2.31
CA ALA A 74 7.29 -10.37 0.87
C ALA A 74 8.41 -11.35 0.48
N ARG A 75 9.57 -11.27 1.15
CA ARG A 75 10.67 -12.23 0.96
C ARG A 75 10.25 -13.67 1.29
N SER A 76 9.56 -13.88 2.42
CA SER A 76 9.12 -15.22 2.83
C SER A 76 8.11 -15.85 1.87
N TRP A 77 7.35 -15.04 1.14
CA TRP A 77 6.40 -15.50 0.12
C TRP A 77 7.03 -15.59 -1.28
N GLY A 78 8.33 -15.35 -1.43
CA GLY A 78 9.05 -15.48 -2.69
C GLY A 78 8.93 -14.28 -3.65
N PHE A 79 8.54 -13.10 -3.16
CA PHE A 79 8.55 -11.89 -3.98
C PHE A 79 9.96 -11.33 -4.15
N GLY A 80 10.22 -10.70 -5.31
CA GLY A 80 11.48 -9.99 -5.59
C GLY A 80 11.42 -8.50 -5.25
N SER A 81 10.21 -7.96 -5.10
CA SER A 81 9.97 -6.56 -4.79
C SER A 81 8.63 -6.34 -4.09
N LEU A 82 8.50 -5.19 -3.43
CA LEU A 82 7.25 -4.71 -2.88
C LEU A 82 7.00 -3.23 -3.21
N ALA A 83 5.73 -2.86 -3.18
CA ALA A 83 5.26 -1.49 -3.18
C ALA A 83 4.29 -1.28 -2.01
N VAL A 84 4.41 -0.15 -1.32
CA VAL A 84 3.46 0.32 -0.31
C VAL A 84 2.79 1.56 -0.85
N VAL A 85 1.47 1.49 -0.91
CA VAL A 85 0.59 2.64 -1.11
C VAL A 85 -0.42 2.68 0.03
N ASN A 86 -1.19 3.76 0.11
CA ASN A 86 -2.05 4.01 1.26
C ASN A 86 -3.45 4.43 0.82
N LEU A 87 -4.43 4.26 1.71
CA LEU A 87 -5.77 4.80 1.54
C LEU A 87 -5.75 6.34 1.47
N PHE A 88 -4.83 6.94 2.22
CA PHE A 88 -4.58 8.37 2.34
C PHE A 88 -3.09 8.65 2.12
N ALA A 89 -2.72 9.63 1.29
CA ALA A 89 -1.31 9.94 1.05
C ALA A 89 -0.70 10.89 2.08
N LEU A 90 -1.51 11.52 2.94
CA LEU A 90 -1.01 12.44 3.96
C LEU A 90 0.02 11.75 4.86
N ARG A 91 1.25 12.29 4.91
CA ARG A 91 2.29 11.82 5.80
C ARG A 91 2.02 12.31 7.21
N ALA A 92 1.71 11.39 8.11
CA ALA A 92 1.47 11.66 9.51
C ALA A 92 1.82 10.45 10.38
N THR A 93 2.59 10.66 11.44
CA THR A 93 2.87 9.59 12.42
C THR A 93 1.63 9.26 13.27
N ASP A 94 0.80 10.27 13.54
CA ASP A 94 -0.49 10.09 14.20
C ASP A 94 -1.63 10.07 13.16
N PRO A 95 -2.32 8.93 12.98
CA PRO A 95 -3.46 8.83 12.06
C PRO A 95 -4.64 9.74 12.41
N ALA A 96 -4.71 10.30 13.63
CA ALA A 96 -5.75 11.28 13.97
C ALA A 96 -5.73 12.52 13.06
N ALA A 97 -4.56 12.86 12.50
CA ALA A 97 -4.42 13.95 11.53
C ALA A 97 -5.29 13.75 10.26
N LEU A 98 -5.66 12.51 9.93
CA LEU A 98 -6.53 12.21 8.79
C LEU A 98 -7.95 12.75 8.97
N GLU A 99 -8.36 13.05 10.21
CA GLU A 99 -9.70 13.58 10.50
C GLU A 99 -9.75 15.10 10.44
N THR A 100 -8.61 15.76 10.64
CA THR A 100 -8.52 17.22 10.71
C THR A 100 -7.93 17.85 9.45
N HIS A 101 -7.18 17.10 8.66
CA HIS A 101 -6.61 17.61 7.41
C HIS A 101 -7.71 17.82 6.36
N PRO A 102 -7.70 18.94 5.60
CA PRO A 102 -8.76 19.24 4.64
C PRO A 102 -8.80 18.27 3.44
N ASP A 103 -7.64 17.75 3.04
CA ASP A 103 -7.52 16.72 2.00
C ASP A 103 -6.51 15.65 2.45
N PRO A 104 -6.91 14.68 3.28
CA PRO A 104 -5.99 13.63 3.72
C PRO A 104 -5.72 12.60 2.61
N VAL A 105 -6.61 12.51 1.61
CA VAL A 105 -6.47 11.57 0.50
C VAL A 105 -5.29 11.99 -0.35
N GLY A 106 -5.22 13.26 -0.72
CA GLY A 106 -4.20 13.80 -1.60
C GLY A 106 -4.53 13.59 -3.08
N PRO A 107 -4.13 14.51 -3.96
CA PRO A 107 -4.66 14.62 -5.31
C PRO A 107 -4.31 13.45 -6.25
N ALA A 108 -3.14 12.82 -6.07
CA ALA A 108 -2.66 11.76 -6.98
C ALA A 108 -2.89 10.33 -6.44
N THR A 109 -3.47 10.16 -5.26
CA THR A 109 -3.53 8.87 -4.56
C THR A 109 -4.21 7.77 -5.37
N ASP A 110 -5.33 8.08 -5.99
CA ASP A 110 -6.11 7.12 -6.79
C ASP A 110 -5.35 6.69 -8.05
N ALA A 111 -4.60 7.61 -8.66
CA ALA A 111 -3.76 7.31 -9.82
C ALA A 111 -2.62 6.35 -9.45
N PHE A 112 -1.94 6.58 -8.32
CA PHE A 112 -0.89 5.69 -7.82
C PHE A 112 -1.43 4.34 -7.35
N LEU A 113 -2.61 4.29 -6.73
CA LEU A 113 -3.29 3.04 -6.38
C LEU A 113 -3.56 2.20 -7.64
N ALA A 114 -4.23 2.78 -8.65
CA ALA A 114 -4.57 2.07 -9.87
C ALA A 114 -3.32 1.66 -10.68
N ALA A 115 -2.32 2.55 -10.79
CA ALA A 115 -1.10 2.25 -11.53
C ALA A 115 -0.27 1.14 -10.86
N THR A 116 -0.12 1.19 -9.53
CA THR A 116 0.60 0.16 -8.77
C THR A 116 -0.15 -1.18 -8.83
N ALA A 117 -1.47 -1.18 -8.68
CA ALA A 117 -2.30 -2.39 -8.74
C ALA A 117 -2.19 -3.11 -10.10
N ARG A 118 -2.14 -2.37 -11.21
CA ARG A 118 -1.92 -2.96 -12.55
C ARG A 118 -0.57 -3.67 -12.66
N GLN A 119 0.47 -3.17 -12.00
CA GLN A 119 1.79 -3.78 -12.01
C GLN A 119 1.92 -4.96 -11.03
N ALA A 120 1.26 -4.91 -9.87
CA ALA A 120 1.46 -5.86 -8.78
C ALA A 120 0.83 -7.23 -9.01
N ASP A 121 1.63 -8.29 -8.92
CA ASP A 121 1.17 -9.68 -9.06
C ASP A 121 0.28 -10.13 -7.88
N ARG A 122 0.40 -9.44 -6.74
CA ARG A 122 -0.49 -9.61 -5.59
C ARG A 122 -0.78 -8.25 -4.93
N CYS A 123 -2.05 -8.01 -4.58
CA CYS A 123 -2.45 -6.89 -3.75
C CYS A 123 -2.86 -7.38 -2.36
N VAL A 124 -2.41 -6.70 -1.31
CA VAL A 124 -2.65 -7.04 0.10
C VAL A 124 -3.24 -5.84 0.84
N ALA A 125 -4.48 -5.97 1.28
CA ALA A 125 -5.13 -5.04 2.20
C ALA A 125 -4.53 -5.16 3.60
N ALA A 126 -4.12 -4.03 4.19
CA ALA A 126 -3.39 -3.99 5.45
C ALA A 126 -3.59 -2.66 6.23
N TRP A 127 -4.72 -1.96 6.04
CA TRP A 127 -4.96 -0.62 6.60
C TRP A 127 -5.41 -0.58 8.07
N GLY A 128 -5.62 -1.73 8.72
CA GLY A 128 -5.99 -1.75 10.14
C GLY A 128 -7.41 -1.24 10.42
N ALA A 129 -7.71 -1.01 11.70
CA ALA A 129 -9.07 -0.71 12.17
C ALA A 129 -9.33 0.79 12.44
N HIS A 130 -8.53 1.69 11.90
CA HIS A 130 -8.75 3.12 12.11
C HIS A 130 -10.10 3.56 11.49
N PRO A 131 -10.93 4.37 12.18
CA PRO A 131 -12.26 4.77 11.69
C PRO A 131 -12.24 5.42 10.31
N ALA A 132 -11.23 6.25 10.01
CA ALA A 132 -11.08 6.86 8.68
C ALA A 132 -11.02 5.84 7.53
N ALA A 133 -10.51 4.62 7.78
CA ALA A 133 -10.45 3.59 6.75
C ALA A 133 -11.85 3.17 6.28
N ALA A 134 -12.86 3.17 7.16
CA ALA A 134 -14.23 2.76 6.79
C ALA A 134 -14.82 3.64 5.67
N ARG A 135 -14.41 4.92 5.59
CA ARG A 135 -14.87 5.84 4.55
C ARG A 135 -14.19 5.63 3.20
N ARG A 136 -12.94 5.12 3.21
CA ARG A 136 -12.08 5.09 2.02
C ARG A 136 -11.86 3.69 1.45
N ALA A 137 -11.85 2.67 2.32
CA ALA A 137 -11.60 1.28 1.94
C ALA A 137 -12.57 0.75 0.88
N PRO A 138 -13.89 1.01 0.91
CA PRO A 138 -14.79 0.46 -0.11
C PRO A 138 -14.45 0.90 -1.54
N THR A 139 -14.19 2.20 -1.73
CA THR A 139 -13.79 2.76 -3.03
C THR A 139 -12.47 2.16 -3.52
N VAL A 140 -11.48 2.03 -2.63
CA VAL A 140 -10.17 1.46 -2.97
C VAL A 140 -10.29 -0.03 -3.29
N THR A 141 -11.02 -0.80 -2.47
CA THR A 141 -11.29 -2.22 -2.71
C THR A 141 -11.94 -2.44 -4.08
N GLN A 142 -12.94 -1.63 -4.44
CA GLN A 142 -13.59 -1.70 -5.75
C GLN A 142 -12.60 -1.42 -6.90
N MET A 143 -11.76 -0.40 -6.75
CA MET A 143 -10.72 -0.04 -7.73
C MET A 143 -9.69 -1.17 -7.92
N LEU A 144 -9.23 -1.77 -6.82
CA LEU A 144 -8.25 -2.86 -6.84
C LEU A 144 -8.85 -4.13 -7.49
N ARG A 145 -10.10 -4.48 -7.18
CA ARG A 145 -10.82 -5.60 -7.80
C ARG A 145 -10.94 -5.41 -9.31
N ARG A 146 -11.25 -4.20 -9.78
CA ARG A 146 -11.30 -3.87 -11.22
C ARG A 146 -9.93 -3.94 -11.90
N SER A 147 -8.84 -3.75 -11.17
CA SER A 147 -7.48 -3.79 -11.71
C SER A 147 -6.88 -5.21 -11.77
N ALA A 148 -7.56 -6.19 -11.17
CA ALA A 148 -7.15 -7.59 -11.14
C ALA A 148 -7.44 -8.36 -12.45
N THR A 149 -7.55 -7.68 -13.60
CA THR A 149 -7.98 -8.25 -14.90
C THR A 149 -7.01 -9.26 -15.55
N ARG A 150 -5.87 -9.55 -14.92
CA ARG A 150 -5.03 -10.67 -15.41
C ARG A 150 -5.73 -11.97 -15.07
N GLN A 151 -5.94 -12.81 -16.09
CA GLN A 151 -6.66 -14.09 -16.07
C GLN A 151 -6.26 -15.06 -14.93
N TYR A 152 -5.12 -14.82 -14.26
CA TYR A 152 -4.58 -15.64 -13.18
C TYR A 152 -4.23 -14.86 -11.91
N ARG A 153 -4.71 -13.61 -11.76
CA ARG A 153 -4.48 -12.86 -10.52
C ARG A 153 -5.53 -13.27 -9.48
N PRO A 154 -5.13 -13.89 -8.36
CA PRO A 154 -6.02 -14.05 -7.23
C PRO A 154 -6.47 -12.67 -6.73
N GLY A 155 -7.72 -12.59 -6.26
CA GLY A 155 -8.33 -11.36 -5.76
C GLY A 155 -7.54 -10.68 -4.63
N LEU A 156 -8.07 -9.56 -4.13
CA LEU A 156 -7.46 -8.83 -3.02
C LEU A 156 -7.22 -9.78 -1.84
N ALA A 157 -6.01 -9.79 -1.28
CA ALA A 157 -5.65 -10.61 -0.14
C ALA A 157 -5.55 -9.76 1.13
N CYS A 158 -5.48 -10.39 2.30
CA CYS A 158 -5.13 -9.75 3.56
C CYS A 158 -4.33 -10.69 4.46
N LEU A 159 -3.80 -10.15 5.56
CA LEU A 159 -3.07 -10.87 6.61
C LEU A 159 -4.00 -11.35 7.75
N GLY A 160 -5.28 -11.56 7.41
CA GLY A 160 -6.36 -11.83 8.35
C GLY A 160 -7.10 -10.57 8.78
N LEU A 161 -8.21 -10.78 9.49
CA LEU A 161 -9.14 -9.72 9.89
C LEU A 161 -9.09 -9.45 11.41
N THR A 162 -9.39 -8.22 11.79
CA THR A 162 -9.73 -7.86 13.17
C THR A 162 -11.10 -8.45 13.54
N LYS A 163 -11.51 -8.35 14.81
CA LYS A 163 -12.87 -8.71 15.23
C LYS A 163 -13.95 -7.91 14.50
N GLY A 164 -13.64 -6.68 14.09
CA GLY A 164 -14.53 -5.79 13.33
C GLY A 164 -14.50 -6.02 11.82
N GLY A 165 -13.77 -7.02 11.32
CA GLY A 165 -13.70 -7.35 9.89
C GLY A 165 -12.72 -6.50 9.07
N GLN A 166 -11.92 -5.63 9.69
CA GLN A 166 -10.91 -4.85 8.97
C GLN A 166 -9.64 -5.68 8.73
N PRO A 167 -8.92 -5.50 7.61
CA PRO A 167 -7.65 -6.16 7.39
C PRO A 167 -6.62 -5.72 8.43
N ARG A 168 -5.94 -6.68 9.05
CA ARG A 168 -4.96 -6.38 10.09
C ARG A 168 -3.74 -5.63 9.54
N HIS A 169 -3.26 -4.67 10.31
CA HIS A 169 -1.99 -4.01 10.04
C HIS A 169 -0.82 -5.00 10.27
N PRO A 170 0.25 -4.99 9.45
CA PRO A 170 1.27 -6.05 9.48
C PRO A 170 2.15 -6.05 10.73
N LEU A 171 2.33 -4.87 11.35
CA LEU A 171 3.39 -4.60 12.34
C LEU A 171 3.47 -5.63 13.47
N TYR A 172 2.32 -6.07 13.99
CA TYR A 172 2.24 -6.94 15.18
C TYR A 172 1.88 -8.40 14.87
N LEU A 173 1.87 -8.79 13.59
CA LEU A 173 1.51 -10.16 13.21
C LEU A 173 2.71 -11.11 13.33
N PRO A 174 2.51 -12.42 13.51
CA PRO A 174 3.59 -13.42 13.48
C PRO A 174 4.25 -13.53 12.10
N ALA A 175 5.54 -13.91 12.04
CA ALA A 175 6.28 -14.04 10.77
C ALA A 175 5.73 -15.16 9.86
N THR A 176 5.07 -16.13 10.46
CA THR A 176 4.42 -17.26 9.79
C THR A 176 3.03 -16.92 9.23
N THR A 177 2.58 -15.67 9.32
CA THR A 177 1.27 -15.27 8.80
C THR A 177 1.22 -15.46 7.28
N THR A 178 0.21 -16.18 6.81
CA THR A 178 -0.05 -16.43 5.39
C THR A 178 -1.13 -15.49 4.86
N LEU A 179 -1.15 -15.32 3.55
CA LEU A 179 -2.18 -14.55 2.87
C LEU A 179 -3.49 -15.33 2.83
N THR A 180 -4.59 -14.61 3.06
CA THR A 180 -5.96 -15.11 2.90
C THR A 180 -6.72 -14.21 1.94
N SER A 181 -7.75 -14.72 1.26
CA SER A 181 -8.61 -13.88 0.44
C SER A 181 -9.30 -12.82 1.30
N TYR A 182 -9.32 -11.58 0.81
CA TYR A 182 -10.05 -10.49 1.42
C TYR A 182 -11.35 -10.28 0.66
N GLU A 183 -12.44 -10.69 1.29
CA GLU A 183 -13.78 -10.32 0.88
C GLU A 183 -14.28 -9.23 1.82
N GLU A 184 -14.37 -8.01 1.30
CA GLU A 184 -15.09 -6.97 2.02
C GLU A 184 -16.55 -7.41 2.12
N ASN A 185 -17.00 -7.69 3.35
CA ASN A 185 -18.41 -7.94 3.63
C ASN A 185 -19.17 -6.71 3.13
N GLN A 186 -19.98 -6.90 2.09
CA GLN A 186 -20.91 -5.86 1.66
C GLN A 186 -21.82 -5.59 2.86
N THR A 187 -21.73 -4.40 3.44
CA THR A 187 -22.81 -3.93 4.32
C THR A 187 -24.10 -4.06 3.51
N PRO A 188 -25.17 -4.68 4.03
CA PRO A 188 -26.43 -4.74 3.31
C PRO A 188 -26.82 -3.33 2.92
N GLY A 189 -27.11 -3.10 1.64
CA GLY A 189 -27.65 -1.83 1.18
C GLY A 189 -28.85 -1.48 2.06
N GLU A 190 -28.82 -0.28 2.64
CA GLU A 190 -30.03 0.28 3.22
C GLU A 190 -31.09 0.32 2.12
N SER A 191 -32.23 -0.26 2.48
CA SER A 191 -33.42 -0.44 1.64
C SER A 191 -34.12 0.88 1.39
#